data_AF-A0A7S4K3X3-F1
#
_entry.id   AF-A0A7S4K3X3-F1
#
_cell.length_a   1.000
_cell.length_b   1.000
_cell.length_c   1.000
_cell.angle_alpha   90.00
_cell.angle_beta   90.00
_cell.angle_gamma   90.00
#
_symmetry.space_group_name_H-M   'P 1'
#
loop_
_entity.id
_entity.type
_entity.pdbx_description
1 polymer ?
#
loop_
_entity_poly.entity_id
_entity_poly.type
_entity_poly.pdbx_seq_one_letter_code
_entity_poly.pdbx_strand_id
1 'polypeptide(L)'
;DRMILYHPEDDEYLTRLVCLVRRQIEAYPVQVPGAAGFDGNNASPRRAGIRCIHCAPPEPVPGVPPPDPDDGFRRQPRAGATSLPTSTRLVYQSVRNWQRKHFLACPEIPPEVKSQF
;
A
#
# COMPACT_ATOMS: atom_id res chain seq x y z
N ASP A 1 -6.64 8.01 7.26
CA ASP A 1 -5.26 8.52 7.18
C ASP A 1 -4.35 7.51 6.53
N ARG A 2 -3.90 7.80 5.31
CA ARG A 2 -2.86 7.05 4.59
C ARG A 2 -1.54 7.81 4.72
N MET A 3 -0.41 7.11 4.77
CA MET A 3 0.91 7.74 4.86
C MET A 3 1.91 7.07 3.94
N ILE A 4 2.69 7.85 3.21
CA ILE A 4 3.85 7.35 2.46
C ILE A 4 4.84 6.73 3.44
N LEU A 5 5.42 5.57 3.09
CA LEU A 5 6.35 4.88 3.98
C LEU A 5 7.73 5.54 4.04
N TYR A 6 8.08 6.37 3.07
CA TYR A 6 9.31 7.16 3.09
C TYR A 6 9.25 8.29 4.12
N HIS A 7 10.35 8.45 4.86
CA HIS A 7 10.60 9.57 5.78
C HIS A 7 11.89 10.31 5.35
N PRO A 8 12.00 11.64 5.51
CA PRO A 8 13.23 12.37 5.15
C PRO A 8 14.52 11.81 5.78
N GLU A 9 14.44 11.35 7.03
CA GLU A 9 15.59 10.72 7.72
C GLU A 9 16.02 9.38 7.10
N ASP A 10 15.19 8.74 6.25
CA ASP A 10 15.57 7.50 5.58
C ASP A 10 16.83 7.69 4.74
N ASP A 11 17.05 8.88 4.17
CA ASP A 11 18.21 9.17 3.34
C ASP A 11 19.53 9.17 4.14
N GLU A 12 19.47 9.27 5.48
CA GLU A 12 20.63 9.16 6.37
C GLU A 12 20.97 7.71 6.75
N TYR A 13 19.96 6.84 6.83
CA TYR A 13 20.10 5.50 7.42
C TYR A 13 19.90 4.34 6.44
N LEU A 14 19.29 4.58 5.28
CA LEU A 14 18.91 3.56 4.32
C LEU A 14 19.61 3.77 2.98
N THR A 15 19.71 2.70 2.18
CA THR A 15 20.28 2.82 0.84
C THR A 15 19.30 3.54 -0.09
N ARG A 16 19.84 4.20 -1.13
CA ARG A 16 19.04 4.85 -2.17
C ARG A 16 17.94 3.93 -2.73
N LEU A 17 18.22 2.65 -2.92
CA LEU A 17 17.26 1.67 -3.41
C LEU A 17 16.10 1.46 -2.43
N VAL A 18 16.39 1.41 -1.12
CA VAL A 18 15.35 1.27 -0.09
C VAL A 18 14.49 2.53 -0.02
N CYS A 19 15.10 3.72 -0.09
CA CYS A 19 14.37 5.00 -0.17
C CYS A 19 13.48 5.05 -1.42
N LEU A 20 14.01 4.66 -2.59
CA LEU A 20 13.26 4.61 -3.85
C LEU A 20 11.99 3.76 -3.70
N VAL A 21 12.13 2.55 -3.16
CA VAL A 21 11.01 1.63 -2.92
C VAL A 21 10.01 2.21 -1.93
N ARG A 22 10.46 2.76 -0.80
CA ARG A 22 9.58 3.34 0.24
C ARG A 22 8.79 4.54 -0.25
N ARG A 23 9.31 5.31 -1.21
CA ARG A 23 8.58 6.42 -1.87
C ARG A 23 7.42 5.94 -2.76
N GLN A 24 7.40 4.66 -3.16
CA GLN A 24 6.34 4.11 -4.03
C GLN A 24 5.24 3.36 -3.26
N ILE A 25 5.33 3.29 -1.93
CA ILE A 25 4.43 2.52 -1.08
C ILE A 25 3.85 3.44 -0.01
N GLU A 26 2.56 3.26 0.29
CA GLU A 26 1.90 3.87 1.43
C GLU A 26 1.35 2.82 2.40
N ALA A 27 1.26 3.19 3.67
CA ALA A 27 0.45 2.51 4.66
C ALA A 27 -0.97 3.11 4.67
N TYR A 28 -1.98 2.26 4.86
CA TYR A 28 -3.38 2.67 4.90
C TYR A 28 -4.17 1.85 5.94
N PRO A 29 -5.22 2.42 6.55
CA PRO A 29 -6.01 1.74 7.56
C PRO A 29 -6.94 0.72 6.91
N VAL A 30 -6.97 -0.47 7.48
CA VAL A 30 -7.82 -1.57 7.03
C VAL A 30 -8.70 -2.00 8.18
N GLN A 31 -10.01 -1.94 7.95
CA GLN A 31 -10.98 -2.63 8.79
C GLN A 31 -10.98 -4.09 8.34
N VAL A 32 -10.73 -5.00 9.28
CA VAL A 32 -10.77 -6.44 9.01
C VAL A 32 -12.11 -6.97 9.53
N PRO A 33 -13.08 -7.29 8.64
CA PRO A 33 -14.35 -7.85 9.06
C PRO A 33 -14.14 -9.21 9.74
N GLY A 34 -14.83 -9.47 10.85
CA GLY A 34 -14.84 -10.79 11.49
C GLY A 34 -13.68 -11.07 12.47
N ALA A 35 -12.76 -10.14 12.69
CA ALA A 35 -11.85 -10.22 13.84
C ALA A 35 -12.57 -9.69 15.11
N ALA A 36 -13.64 -10.36 15.51
CA ALA A 36 -14.27 -10.13 16.80
C ALA A 36 -13.25 -10.51 17.89
N GLY A 37 -13.00 -9.60 18.82
CA GLY A 37 -12.31 -9.94 20.06
C GLY A 37 -13.13 -11.00 20.81
N PHE A 38 -12.44 -11.89 21.53
CA PHE A 38 -13.07 -12.82 22.47
C PHE A 38 -13.81 -12.10 23.62
N ASP A 39 -13.56 -10.80 23.77
CA ASP A 39 -14.15 -9.92 24.77
C ASP A 39 -15.16 -9.01 24.06
N GLY A 40 -16.40 -8.93 24.57
CA GLY A 40 -17.58 -8.31 23.96
C GLY A 40 -17.54 -6.82 23.56
N ASN A 41 -16.36 -6.25 23.30
CA ASN A 41 -16.19 -4.99 22.60
C ASN A 41 -16.02 -5.23 21.09
N ASN A 42 -17.09 -4.97 20.36
CA ASN A 42 -17.26 -5.21 18.92
C ASN A 42 -16.45 -4.26 18.00
N ALA A 43 -15.28 -3.78 18.44
CA ALA A 43 -14.42 -2.94 17.62
C ALA A 43 -13.50 -3.82 16.77
N SER A 44 -13.76 -3.91 15.47
CA SER A 44 -12.87 -4.62 14.54
C SER A 44 -11.45 -4.05 14.66
N PRO A 45 -10.41 -4.87 14.89
CA PRO A 45 -9.05 -4.39 15.02
C PRO A 45 -8.63 -3.69 13.74
N ARG A 46 -8.34 -2.38 13.86
CA ARG A 46 -7.76 -1.59 12.78
C ARG A 46 -6.33 -2.08 12.55
N ARG A 47 -6.04 -2.56 11.34
CA ARG A 47 -4.68 -2.95 10.94
C ARG A 47 -4.16 -1.96 9.90
N ALA A 48 -2.84 -1.81 9.85
CA ALA A 48 -2.18 -1.08 8.77
C ALA A 48 -1.90 -2.05 7.62
N GLY A 49 -2.53 -1.83 6.48
CA GLY A 49 -2.10 -2.41 5.21
C GLY A 49 -1.00 -1.58 4.57
N ILE A 50 -0.23 -2.18 3.67
CA ILE A 50 0.66 -1.44 2.76
C ILE A 50 0.25 -1.67 1.32
N ARG A 51 0.39 -0.66 0.45
CA ARG A 51 0.06 -0.77 -0.97
C ARG A 51 0.89 0.13 -1.87
N CYS A 52 0.99 -0.23 -3.14
CA CYS A 52 1.53 0.60 -4.21
C CYS A 52 0.69 1.87 -4.37
N ILE A 53 1.32 3.04 -4.35
CA ILE A 53 0.61 4.33 -4.55
C ILE A 53 0.04 4.48 -5.96
N HIS A 54 0.63 3.81 -6.94
CA HIS A 54 0.22 3.86 -8.35
C HIS A 54 -0.94 2.91 -8.68
N CYS A 55 -1.11 1.87 -7.86
CA CYS A 55 -2.25 0.95 -7.95
C CYS A 55 -3.36 1.30 -6.95
N ALA A 56 -3.15 2.26 -6.05
CA ALA A 56 -4.17 2.68 -5.11
C ALA A 56 -5.38 3.23 -5.90
N PRO A 57 -6.62 2.90 -5.48
CA PRO A 57 -7.80 3.52 -6.08
C PRO A 57 -7.72 5.04 -5.88
N PRO A 58 -8.26 5.82 -6.85
CA PRO A 58 -8.32 7.27 -6.70
C PRO A 58 -9.10 7.63 -5.42
N GLU A 59 -8.70 8.74 -4.78
CA GLU A 59 -9.48 9.25 -3.65
C GLU A 59 -10.87 9.65 -4.13
N PRO A 60 -11.91 9.44 -3.31
CA PRO A 60 -13.22 10.02 -3.58
C PRO A 60 -13.09 11.54 -3.67
N VAL A 61 -13.39 12.11 -4.84
CA VAL A 61 -13.44 13.56 -5.02
C VAL A 61 -14.83 14.04 -4.57
N PRO A 62 -14.93 15.02 -3.66
CA PRO A 62 -16.23 15.54 -3.23
C PRO A 62 -17.08 16.00 -4.41
N GLY A 63 -18.32 15.53 -4.48
CA GLY A 63 -19.24 15.86 -5.58
C GLY A 63 -19.04 15.03 -6.86
N VAL A 64 -18.02 14.17 -6.93
CA VAL A 64 -17.85 13.20 -8.01
C VAL A 64 -18.36 11.84 -7.50
N PRO A 65 -19.37 11.23 -8.12
CA PRO A 65 -19.80 9.90 -7.74
C PRO A 65 -18.64 8.92 -7.92
N PRO A 66 -18.49 7.92 -7.01
CA PRO A 66 -17.45 6.91 -7.17
C PRO A 66 -17.63 6.22 -8.53
N PRO A 67 -16.53 5.81 -9.19
CA PRO A 67 -16.62 5.09 -10.45
C PRO A 67 -17.48 3.85 -10.27
N ASP A 68 -18.32 3.58 -11.28
CA ASP A 68 -19.22 2.44 -11.31
C ASP A 68 -18.36 1.17 -11.06
N PRO A 69 -18.76 0.28 -10.13
CA PRO A 69 -18.05 -0.99 -9.94
C PRO A 69 -17.85 -1.79 -11.25
N ASP A 70 -18.68 -1.56 -12.27
CA ASP A 70 -18.64 -2.20 -13.59
C ASP A 70 -18.05 -1.32 -14.71
N ASP A 71 -17.55 -0.10 -14.45
CA ASP A 71 -16.98 0.74 -15.53
C ASP A 71 -15.68 0.21 -16.14
N GLY A 72 -15.13 -0.88 -15.59
CA GLY A 72 -13.86 -1.48 -16.03
C GLY A 72 -12.62 -0.63 -15.73
N PHE A 73 -12.76 0.61 -15.24
CA PHE A 73 -11.68 1.50 -14.80
C PHE A 73 -11.28 1.26 -13.34
N ARG A 74 -12.07 0.52 -12.54
CA ARG A 74 -11.59 0.02 -11.25
C ARG A 74 -10.40 -0.91 -11.47
N ARG A 75 -9.21 -0.33 -11.28
CA ARG A 75 -7.93 -1.04 -11.26
C ARG A 75 -8.02 -2.12 -10.18
N GLN A 76 -8.26 -3.37 -10.58
CA GLN A 76 -8.18 -4.48 -9.66
C GLN A 76 -6.80 -4.45 -9.00
N PRO A 77 -6.70 -4.65 -7.66
CA PRO A 77 -5.40 -4.70 -7.00
C PRO A 77 -4.55 -5.78 -7.67
N ARG A 78 -3.53 -5.37 -8.42
CA ARG A 78 -2.66 -6.31 -9.12
C ARG A 78 -1.98 -7.22 -8.10
N ALA A 79 -1.69 -8.46 -8.48
CA ALA A 79 -1.03 -9.41 -7.59
C ALA A 79 0.23 -8.79 -6.96
N GLY A 80 0.32 -8.86 -5.63
CA GLY A 80 1.43 -8.29 -4.86
C GLY A 80 1.44 -6.76 -4.72
N ALA A 81 0.47 -6.02 -5.29
CA ALA A 81 0.38 -4.56 -5.16
C ALA A 81 0.02 -4.12 -3.74
N THR A 82 -0.62 -5.00 -2.96
CA THR A 82 -1.08 -4.75 -1.60
C THR A 82 -0.66 -5.90 -0.68
N SER A 83 -0.35 -5.58 0.58
CA SER A 83 -0.07 -6.56 1.63
C SER A 83 -0.75 -6.13 2.94
N LEU A 84 -1.31 -7.10 3.66
CA LEU A 84 -1.94 -6.90 4.97
C LEU A 84 -1.12 -7.63 6.03
N PRO A 85 -0.01 -7.03 6.52
CA PRO A 85 0.78 -7.66 7.55
C PRO A 85 -0.07 -7.88 8.82
N THR A 86 0.09 -9.03 9.46
CA THR A 86 -0.62 -9.37 10.71
C THR A 86 -0.04 -8.64 11.93
N SER A 87 1.16 -8.06 11.80
CA SER A 87 1.87 -7.30 12.82
C SER A 87 2.75 -6.23 12.17
N THR A 88 2.97 -5.12 12.87
CA THR A 88 3.90 -4.06 12.44
C THR A 88 5.33 -4.56 12.22
N ARG A 89 5.74 -5.62 12.94
CA ARG A 89 7.05 -6.28 12.76
C ARG A 89 7.25 -6.84 11.35
N LEU A 90 6.17 -7.14 10.64
CA LEU A 90 6.21 -7.70 9.29
C LEU A 90 6.21 -6.65 8.18
N VAL A 91 6.08 -5.35 8.50
CA VAL A 91 6.05 -4.29 7.49
C VAL A 91 7.29 -4.32 6.61
N TYR A 92 8.47 -4.50 7.21
CA TYR A 92 9.73 -4.60 6.47
C TYR A 92 9.72 -5.77 5.48
N GLN A 93 9.29 -6.95 5.93
CA GLN A 93 9.18 -8.13 5.07
C GLN A 93 8.13 -7.93 3.97
N SER A 94 7.01 -7.29 4.28
CA SER A 94 5.97 -6.95 3.30
C SER A 94 6.49 -6.00 2.22
N VAL A 95 7.28 -4.98 2.58
CA VAL A 95 7.94 -4.08 1.62
C VAL A 95 8.91 -4.84 0.72
N ARG A 96 9.74 -5.74 1.27
CA ARG A 96 10.65 -6.59 0.46
C ARG A 96 9.89 -7.52 -0.49
N ASN A 97 8.79 -8.10 -0.03
CA ASN A 97 7.95 -8.95 -0.88
C ASN A 97 7.32 -8.14 -2.01
N TRP A 98 6.83 -6.93 -1.71
CA TRP A 98 6.31 -5.99 -2.71
C TRP A 98 7.38 -5.61 -3.74
N GLN A 99 8.59 -5.27 -3.28
CA GLN A 99 9.72 -4.95 -4.14
C GLN A 99 10.01 -6.07 -5.13
N ARG A 100 10.10 -7.32 -4.65
CA ARG A 100 10.43 -8.49 -5.49
C ARG A 100 9.34 -8.87 -6.48
N LYS A 101 8.07 -8.78 -6.06
CA LYS A 101 6.94 -9.36 -6.81
C LYS A 101 6.18 -8.35 -7.64
N HIS A 102 6.25 -7.07 -7.28
CA HIS A 102 5.39 -6.04 -7.85
C HIS A 102 6.15 -4.90 -8.53
N PHE A 103 7.22 -4.36 -7.92
CA PHE A 103 7.83 -3.09 -8.37
C PHE A 103 8.14 -3.04 -9.89
N LEU A 104 8.97 -3.95 -10.42
CA LEU A 104 9.32 -3.94 -11.85
C LEU A 104 8.15 -4.34 -12.76
N ALA A 105 7.29 -5.24 -12.27
CA ALA A 105 6.14 -5.77 -13.00
C ALA A 105 4.96 -4.80 -13.07
N CYS A 106 4.93 -3.77 -12.23
CA CYS A 106 3.80 -2.86 -12.14
C CYS A 106 3.76 -1.90 -13.34
N PRO A 107 2.75 -1.95 -14.22
CA PRO A 107 2.68 -1.06 -15.38
C PRO A 107 2.37 0.40 -15.00
N GLU A 108 1.84 0.61 -13.79
CA GLU A 108 1.46 1.95 -13.31
C GLU A 108 2.64 2.72 -12.71
N ILE A 109 3.74 2.03 -12.36
CA ILE A 109 4.94 2.72 -11.87
C ILE A 109 5.62 3.37 -13.08
N PRO A 110 5.89 4.69 -13.04
CA PRO A 110 6.53 5.40 -14.14
C PRO A 110 7.87 4.77 -14.55
N PRO A 111 8.19 4.67 -15.85
CA PRO A 111 9.46 4.12 -16.34
C PRO A 111 10.69 4.78 -15.71
N GLU A 112 10.63 6.08 -15.44
CA GLU A 112 11.70 6.90 -14.85
C GLU A 112 12.00 6.52 -13.38
N VAL A 113 11.00 5.97 -12.69
CA VAL A 113 11.16 5.43 -11.34
C VAL A 113 11.79 4.04 -11.42
N LYS A 114 11.35 3.21 -12.39
CA LYS A 114 11.91 1.87 -12.59
C LYS A 114 13.36 1.89 -13.06
N SER A 115 13.75 2.88 -13.86
CA SER A 115 15.13 3.02 -14.35
C SER A 115 16.15 3.35 -13.26
N GLN A 116 15.69 3.69 -12.05
CA GLN A 116 16.55 3.96 -10.88
C GLN A 116 16.77 2.73 -9.98
N PHE A 117 16.14 1.60 -10.31
CA PHE A 117 16.18 0.35 -9.55
C PHE A 117 17.28 -0.57 -10.06
#